data_AF-A0A833A7G8-F1
#
_entry.id   AF-A0A833A7G8-F1
#
_cell.length_a   1.000
_cell.length_b   1.000
_cell.length_c   1.000
_cell.angle_alpha   90.00
_cell.angle_beta   90.00
_cell.angle_gamma   90.00
#
_symmetry.space_group_name_H-M   'P 1'
#
loop_
_entity.id
_entity.type
_entity.pdbx_description
1 polymer ?
#
loop_
_entity_poly.entity_id
_entity_poly.type
_entity_poly.pdbx_seq_one_letter_code
_entity_poly.pdbx_strand_id
1 'polypeptide(L)'
;MSLQSTYSLVIKPLHLASFRWGGSFTPLVTGPAAIAFSEPLPMPSTIAGLLAGEALGYKPSQSKVSPEELEKLIAEKLGFGDRFALRGPYIYDGDVKTVYLHYWSRSPIGKRLVAVELVEGKMIISFQNIDYHQHTGIALNNTCKSVIRGLIYTQMLAKQDKSIIVEVHGANKAWPNGKIVRRFGGEGRIAIIERMDTAPLFKLITSIKAGNGWYAYVVTPILLPPHSINEIAKILEGRDRMIDVEEPPNTRILIPTLKELKDFIEVEEQHGKNYIRGDVREKQAKIAKRFRTKITLLSPGYDMAANMPRPLHLAIMPGSIVKIETPLNPQQLYQEGVGLYRRLGWGTLLPLPQKLVIKQQ
;
A
#
# COMPACT_ATOMS: atom_id res chain seq x y z
N MET A 1 0.18 21.65 20.16
CA MET A 1 -0.41 20.35 20.53
C MET A 1 0.71 19.32 20.55
N SER A 2 1.02 18.72 21.71
CA SER A 2 2.08 17.71 21.80
C SER A 2 1.69 16.50 20.95
N LEU A 3 2.58 16.07 20.06
CA LEU A 3 2.39 14.87 19.25
C LEU A 3 2.16 13.67 20.19
N GLN A 4 0.98 13.06 20.08
CA GLN A 4 0.64 11.77 20.68
C GLN A 4 1.64 10.70 20.22
N SER A 5 1.69 9.56 20.94
CA SER A 5 2.65 8.50 20.69
C SER A 5 2.63 8.01 19.23
N THR A 6 3.83 7.93 18.63
CA THR A 6 4.04 7.34 17.31
C THR A 6 4.94 6.12 17.50
N TYR A 7 4.47 4.96 17.04
CA TYR A 7 5.25 3.72 17.03
C TYR A 7 4.94 2.94 15.75
N SER A 8 5.65 1.84 15.52
CA SER A 8 5.41 0.94 14.41
C SER A 8 5.03 -0.45 14.88
N LEU A 9 4.16 -1.10 14.13
CA LEU A 9 3.95 -2.54 14.17
C LEU A 9 4.86 -3.17 13.13
N VAL A 10 5.72 -4.07 13.58
CA VAL A 10 6.61 -4.89 12.76
C VAL A 10 5.95 -6.24 12.56
N ILE A 11 5.55 -6.53 11.32
CA ILE A 11 4.88 -7.76 10.93
C ILE A 11 5.86 -8.59 10.11
N LYS A 12 6.26 -9.74 10.64
CA LYS A 12 7.23 -10.67 10.05
C LYS A 12 6.50 -11.94 9.61
N PRO A 13 6.13 -12.08 8.32
CA PRO A 13 5.60 -13.33 7.82
C PRO A 13 6.60 -14.46 8.06
N LEU A 14 6.13 -15.60 8.57
CA LEU A 14 7.00 -16.74 8.86
C LEU A 14 7.29 -17.60 7.63
N HIS A 15 6.52 -17.40 6.56
CA HIS A 15 6.61 -18.12 5.30
C HIS A 15 6.22 -17.19 4.13
N LEU A 16 6.03 -17.79 2.95
CA LEU A 16 5.48 -17.14 1.78
C LEU A 16 4.19 -16.38 2.09
N ALA A 17 4.10 -15.13 1.63
CA ALA A 17 2.97 -14.26 1.84
C ALA A 17 1.90 -14.45 0.76
N SER A 18 0.64 -14.29 1.16
CA SER A 18 -0.53 -14.37 0.29
C SER A 18 -1.41 -13.13 0.47
N PHE A 19 -1.13 -12.08 -0.30
CA PHE A 19 -1.88 -10.82 -0.30
C PHE A 19 -2.62 -10.64 -1.63
N ARG A 20 -3.87 -11.10 -1.70
CA ARG A 20 -4.65 -11.01 -2.94
C ARG A 20 -5.34 -9.65 -3.05
N TRP A 21 -5.01 -8.87 -4.06
CA TRP A 21 -5.68 -7.59 -4.37
C TRP A 21 -6.73 -7.72 -5.47
N GLY A 22 -6.70 -8.81 -6.23
CA GLY A 22 -7.63 -9.11 -7.31
C GLY A 22 -7.56 -10.58 -7.73
N GLY A 23 -8.46 -10.96 -8.64
CA GLY A 23 -8.67 -12.36 -9.04
C GLY A 23 -9.61 -13.10 -8.09
N SER A 24 -10.48 -13.96 -8.64
CA SER A 24 -11.31 -14.87 -7.85
C SER A 24 -10.51 -16.13 -7.53
N PHE A 25 -10.43 -16.47 -6.24
CA PHE A 25 -9.90 -17.74 -5.78
C PHE A 25 -10.99 -18.43 -4.98
N THR A 26 -11.62 -19.41 -5.60
CA THR A 26 -12.48 -20.35 -4.87
C THR A 26 -12.36 -21.71 -5.53
N PRO A 27 -12.28 -22.79 -4.74
CA PRO A 27 -12.33 -24.15 -5.28
C PRO A 27 -13.62 -24.42 -6.07
N LEU A 28 -14.65 -23.59 -5.90
CA LEU A 28 -15.91 -23.68 -6.64
C LEU A 28 -15.83 -23.11 -8.07
N VAL A 29 -14.79 -22.34 -8.40
CA VAL A 29 -14.56 -21.87 -9.78
C VAL A 29 -13.80 -22.95 -10.52
N THR A 30 -14.54 -23.74 -11.29
CA THR A 30 -13.96 -24.77 -12.16
C THR A 30 -13.42 -24.15 -13.44
N GLY A 31 -12.19 -24.49 -13.84
CA GLY A 31 -11.61 -24.12 -15.13
C GLY A 31 -10.12 -23.75 -15.07
N PRO A 32 -9.50 -23.41 -16.21
CA PRO A 32 -8.07 -23.06 -16.30
C PRO A 32 -7.66 -21.78 -15.57
N ALA A 33 -8.61 -21.05 -14.97
CA ALA A 33 -8.43 -19.74 -14.35
C ALA A 33 -8.33 -19.76 -12.81
N ALA A 34 -8.16 -20.92 -12.17
CA ALA A 34 -7.93 -21.03 -10.73
C ALA A 34 -6.49 -20.61 -10.33
N ILE A 35 -6.07 -19.43 -10.80
CA ILE A 35 -4.75 -18.85 -10.54
C ILE A 35 -4.94 -17.58 -9.71
N ALA A 36 -4.30 -17.54 -8.53
CA ALA A 36 -4.25 -16.33 -7.70
C ALA A 36 -2.85 -15.75 -7.68
N PHE A 37 -2.75 -14.42 -7.76
CA PHE A 37 -1.48 -13.69 -7.63
C PHE A 37 -1.44 -12.93 -6.31
N SER A 38 -0.37 -13.12 -5.56
CA SER A 38 -0.07 -12.27 -4.41
C SER A 38 0.53 -10.96 -4.87
N GLU A 39 0.09 -9.86 -4.27
CA GLU A 39 0.84 -8.62 -4.29
C GLU A 39 1.99 -8.69 -3.26
N PRO A 40 3.02 -7.84 -3.42
CA PRO A 40 4.14 -7.67 -2.50
C PRO A 40 3.74 -7.33 -1.06
N LEU A 41 2.72 -6.48 -0.93
CA LEU A 41 2.32 -5.85 0.31
C LEU A 41 0.83 -6.09 0.55
N PRO A 42 0.42 -6.24 1.81
CA PRO A 42 -0.99 -6.37 2.15
C PRO A 42 -1.74 -5.08 1.83
N MET A 43 -3.05 -5.19 1.57
CA MET A 43 -3.89 -4.00 1.56
C MET A 43 -4.04 -3.45 2.99
N PRO A 44 -4.29 -2.14 3.16
CA PRO A 44 -4.60 -1.57 4.47
C PRO A 44 -5.74 -2.29 5.19
N SER A 45 -6.76 -2.77 4.47
CA SER A 45 -7.83 -3.59 5.04
C SER A 45 -7.37 -4.92 5.65
N THR A 46 -6.29 -5.51 5.14
CA THR A 46 -5.72 -6.73 5.74
C THR A 46 -5.10 -6.41 7.09
N ILE A 47 -4.46 -5.24 7.23
CA ILE A 47 -3.95 -4.74 8.50
C ILE A 47 -5.09 -4.42 9.46
N ALA A 48 -6.10 -3.67 9.00
CA ALA A 48 -7.28 -3.35 9.80
C ALA A 48 -8.00 -4.62 10.28
N GLY A 49 -8.14 -5.63 9.41
CA GLY A 49 -8.72 -6.92 9.77
C GLY A 49 -7.89 -7.70 10.81
N LEU A 50 -6.56 -7.64 10.72
CA LEU A 50 -5.67 -8.20 11.75
C LEU A 50 -5.91 -7.53 13.11
N LEU A 51 -5.93 -6.19 13.15
CA LEU A 51 -6.12 -5.42 14.39
C LEU A 51 -7.51 -5.62 14.98
N ALA A 52 -8.54 -5.66 14.15
CA ALA A 52 -9.90 -5.96 14.58
C ALA A 52 -10.02 -7.40 15.11
N GLY A 53 -9.32 -8.35 14.49
CA GLY A 53 -9.19 -9.71 15.00
C GLY A 53 -8.62 -9.73 16.41
N GLU A 54 -7.55 -8.97 16.67
CA GLU A 54 -6.99 -8.84 18.02
C GLU A 54 -8.00 -8.19 18.99
N ALA A 55 -8.63 -7.08 18.58
CA ALA A 55 -9.63 -6.37 19.38
C ALA A 55 -10.81 -7.26 19.82
N LEU A 56 -11.19 -8.23 18.98
CA LEU A 56 -12.30 -9.17 19.24
C LEU A 56 -11.83 -10.50 19.84
N GLY A 57 -10.53 -10.71 20.03
CA GLY A 57 -9.98 -12.01 20.42
C GLY A 57 -10.28 -13.12 19.39
N TYR A 58 -10.36 -12.76 18.11
CA TYR A 58 -10.65 -13.64 16.96
C TYR A 58 -11.97 -14.41 17.05
N LYS A 59 -12.94 -13.90 17.82
CA LYS A 59 -14.30 -14.42 17.80
C LYS A 59 -15.03 -13.87 16.57
N PRO A 60 -15.73 -14.71 15.78
CA PRO A 60 -16.46 -14.24 14.61
C PRO A 60 -17.55 -13.25 15.04
N SER A 61 -17.54 -12.06 14.46
CA SER A 61 -18.68 -11.15 14.55
C SER A 61 -19.86 -11.75 13.79
N GLN A 62 -21.06 -11.66 14.35
CA GLN A 62 -22.27 -12.17 13.72
C GLN A 62 -22.91 -11.17 12.73
N SER A 63 -22.47 -9.92 12.73
CA SER A 63 -23.02 -8.86 11.89
C SER A 63 -21.96 -8.27 10.96
N LYS A 64 -22.41 -7.84 9.78
CA LYS A 64 -21.64 -7.02 8.84
C LYS A 64 -21.11 -5.79 9.58
N VAL A 65 -19.83 -5.47 9.39
CA VAL A 65 -19.18 -4.33 10.05
C VAL A 65 -18.68 -3.35 8.99
N SER A 66 -19.19 -2.12 9.02
CA SER A 66 -18.73 -1.06 8.13
C SER A 66 -17.27 -0.70 8.44
N PRO A 67 -16.51 -0.11 7.50
CA PRO A 67 -15.16 0.36 7.78
C PRO A 67 -15.08 1.39 8.92
N GLU A 68 -16.09 2.24 9.08
CA GLU A 68 -16.18 3.23 10.18
C GLU A 68 -16.41 2.56 11.53
N GLU A 69 -17.29 1.55 11.58
CA GLU A 69 -17.48 0.73 12.78
C GLU A 69 -16.20 -0.05 13.12
N LEU A 70 -15.47 -0.53 12.11
CA LEU A 70 -14.19 -1.20 12.28
C LEU A 70 -13.14 -0.25 12.88
N GLU A 71 -13.09 1.00 12.40
CA GLU A 71 -12.23 2.04 12.94
C GLU A 71 -12.54 2.31 14.42
N LYS A 72 -13.82 2.52 14.76
CA LYS A 72 -14.26 2.73 16.15
C LYS A 72 -13.90 1.54 17.05
N LEU A 73 -14.17 0.32 16.58
CA LEU A 73 -13.84 -0.91 17.30
C LEU A 73 -12.34 -0.99 17.63
N ILE A 74 -11.48 -0.72 16.64
CA ILE A 74 -10.02 -0.69 16.82
C ILE A 74 -9.63 0.39 17.82
N ALA A 75 -10.16 1.61 17.65
CA ALA A 75 -9.89 2.75 18.53
C ALA A 75 -10.20 2.45 19.99
N GLU A 76 -11.40 1.91 20.26
CA GLU A 76 -11.91 1.62 21.59
C GLU A 76 -11.19 0.43 22.23
N LYS A 77 -11.13 -0.71 21.54
CA LYS A 77 -10.67 -1.97 22.13
C LYS A 77 -9.16 -2.06 22.25
N LEU A 78 -8.41 -1.47 21.31
CA LEU A 78 -6.95 -1.39 21.42
C LEU A 78 -6.48 -0.15 22.18
N GLY A 79 -7.41 0.75 22.54
CA GLY A 79 -7.09 2.00 23.23
C GLY A 79 -6.31 2.99 22.36
N PHE A 80 -6.47 2.94 21.04
CA PHE A 80 -5.83 3.90 20.16
C PHE A 80 -6.51 5.29 20.24
N GLY A 81 -7.80 5.35 20.58
CA GLY A 81 -8.55 6.62 20.70
C GLY A 81 -8.95 7.24 19.36
N ASP A 82 -9.79 8.28 19.40
CA ASP A 82 -10.56 8.75 18.23
C ASP A 82 -9.76 9.46 17.13
N ARG A 83 -8.46 9.68 17.35
CA ARG A 83 -7.57 10.39 16.42
C ARG A 83 -6.46 9.50 15.86
N PHE A 84 -6.55 8.20 16.09
CA PHE A 84 -5.51 7.30 15.61
C PHE A 84 -5.51 7.24 14.08
N ALA A 85 -4.33 6.94 13.53
CA ALA A 85 -4.16 6.70 12.11
C ALA A 85 -3.07 5.66 11.86
N LEU A 86 -3.36 4.72 10.97
CA LEU A 86 -2.40 3.75 10.46
C LEU A 86 -1.70 4.29 9.21
N ARG A 87 -0.40 4.09 9.03
CA ARG A 87 0.32 4.47 7.81
C ARG A 87 1.18 3.34 7.27
N GLY A 88 1.26 3.27 5.96
CA GLY A 88 1.77 2.09 5.24
C GLY A 88 0.61 1.14 4.88
N PRO A 89 0.89 -0.14 4.54
CA PRO A 89 2.13 -0.83 4.85
C PRO A 89 3.29 -0.52 3.88
N TYR A 90 4.51 -0.69 4.38
CA TYR A 90 5.74 -0.68 3.58
C TYR A 90 6.71 -1.73 4.14
N ILE A 91 7.80 -2.03 3.44
CA ILE A 91 8.82 -2.98 3.91
C ILE A 91 10.00 -2.20 4.50
N TYR A 92 10.53 -2.72 5.60
CA TYR A 92 11.73 -2.23 6.27
C TYR A 92 12.66 -3.41 6.55
N ASP A 93 13.93 -3.28 6.19
CA ASP A 93 14.93 -4.34 6.38
C ASP A 93 15.80 -4.18 7.62
N GLY A 94 15.52 -3.16 8.45
CA GLY A 94 16.27 -2.91 9.67
C GLY A 94 17.33 -1.82 9.53
N ASP A 95 17.77 -1.51 8.30
CA ASP A 95 18.61 -0.34 8.04
C ASP A 95 17.71 0.90 7.86
N VAL A 96 17.92 1.91 8.69
CA VAL A 96 17.10 3.13 8.74
C VAL A 96 17.09 3.88 7.40
N LYS A 97 18.05 3.57 6.51
CA LYS A 97 18.28 4.30 5.28
C LYS A 97 17.33 3.94 4.14
N THR A 98 16.77 2.73 4.12
CA THR A 98 16.01 2.24 2.97
C THR A 98 14.64 1.71 3.38
N VAL A 99 13.60 2.21 2.72
CA VAL A 99 12.23 1.70 2.85
C VAL A 99 11.74 1.25 1.48
N TYR A 100 10.93 0.20 1.44
CA TYR A 100 10.39 -0.30 0.18
C TYR A 100 8.86 -0.14 0.12
N LEU A 101 8.41 0.58 -0.90
CA LEU A 101 7.02 0.93 -1.12
C LEU A 101 6.44 0.08 -2.26
N HIS A 102 5.11 -0.07 -2.27
CA HIS A 102 4.44 -0.86 -3.28
C HIS A 102 4.43 -0.15 -4.64
N TYR A 103 5.03 -0.76 -5.66
CA TYR A 103 4.81 -0.36 -7.04
C TYR A 103 3.68 -1.18 -7.66
N TRP A 104 2.48 -0.62 -7.75
CA TRP A 104 1.40 -1.32 -8.43
C TRP A 104 1.60 -1.32 -9.95
N SER A 105 1.53 -2.50 -10.54
CA SER A 105 1.54 -2.71 -11.99
C SER A 105 0.40 -3.65 -12.39
N ARG A 106 -0.19 -3.40 -13.55
CA ARG A 106 -1.23 -4.27 -14.13
C ARG A 106 -0.70 -5.64 -14.52
N SER A 107 0.61 -5.78 -14.71
CA SER A 107 1.23 -7.05 -15.06
C SER A 107 1.13 -8.02 -13.87
N PRO A 108 0.63 -9.25 -14.07
CA PRO A 108 0.63 -10.27 -13.02
C PRO A 108 2.05 -10.80 -12.73
N ILE A 109 2.99 -10.62 -13.65
CA ILE A 109 4.37 -11.10 -13.57
C ILE A 109 5.32 -9.90 -13.40
N GLY A 110 6.42 -10.11 -12.67
CA GLY A 110 7.47 -9.09 -12.52
C GLY A 110 7.01 -7.91 -11.68
N LYS A 111 6.26 -8.18 -10.59
CA LYS A 111 5.93 -7.16 -9.60
C LYS A 111 7.20 -6.63 -8.95
N ARG A 112 7.17 -5.36 -8.56
CA ARG A 112 8.32 -4.65 -8.04
C ARG A 112 7.95 -3.86 -6.80
N LEU A 113 8.98 -3.51 -6.06
CA LEU A 113 8.94 -2.48 -5.03
C LEU A 113 9.69 -1.25 -5.53
N VAL A 114 9.34 -0.11 -4.95
CA VAL A 114 10.12 1.12 -5.04
C VAL A 114 10.96 1.21 -3.77
N ALA A 115 12.27 1.04 -3.89
CA ALA A 115 13.19 1.33 -2.79
C ALA A 115 13.40 2.83 -2.73
N VAL A 116 13.26 3.41 -1.54
CA VAL A 116 13.45 4.84 -1.28
C VAL A 116 14.57 4.98 -0.26
N GLU A 117 15.59 5.74 -0.64
CA GLU A 117 16.77 6.00 0.19
C GLU A 117 16.98 7.50 0.34
N LEU A 118 17.46 7.92 1.52
CA LEU A 118 17.89 9.30 1.73
C LEU A 118 19.42 9.36 1.80
N VAL A 119 20.04 10.00 0.81
CA VAL A 119 21.49 10.17 0.71
C VAL A 119 21.78 11.67 0.62
N GLU A 120 22.49 12.22 1.62
CA GLU A 120 22.87 13.64 1.65
C GLU A 120 21.68 14.61 1.46
N GLY A 121 20.52 14.26 2.02
CA GLY A 121 19.29 15.05 1.90
C GLY A 121 18.58 14.92 0.53
N LYS A 122 19.08 14.09 -0.38
CA LYS A 122 18.40 13.72 -1.63
C LYS A 122 17.65 12.42 -1.47
N MET A 123 16.40 12.39 -1.92
CA MET A 123 15.63 11.16 -2.02
C MET A 123 15.99 10.46 -3.33
N ILE A 124 16.51 9.25 -3.20
CA ILE A 124 16.92 8.39 -4.30
C ILE A 124 15.95 7.23 -4.39
N ILE A 125 15.43 6.97 -5.58
CA ILE A 125 14.52 5.87 -5.84
C ILE A 125 15.17 4.84 -6.77
N SER A 126 15.00 3.56 -6.44
CA SER A 126 15.32 2.44 -7.32
C SER A 126 14.18 1.41 -7.32
N PHE A 127 14.25 0.43 -8.23
CA PHE A 127 13.25 -0.63 -8.34
C PHE A 127 13.86 -1.97 -7.91
N GLN A 128 13.16 -2.69 -7.02
CA GLN A 128 13.54 -4.04 -6.63
C GLN A 128 12.49 -5.04 -7.13
N ASN A 129 12.94 -6.12 -7.77
CA ASN A 129 12.05 -7.23 -8.13
C ASN A 129 11.71 -8.07 -6.90
N ILE A 130 10.55 -8.72 -6.93
CA ILE A 130 10.15 -9.66 -5.90
C ILE A 130 10.15 -11.07 -6.45
N ASP A 131 10.64 -11.99 -5.64
CA ASP A 131 10.61 -13.42 -5.90
C ASP A 131 9.22 -13.98 -5.62
N TYR A 132 8.72 -14.74 -6.57
CA TYR A 132 7.44 -15.42 -6.46
C TYR A 132 7.62 -16.93 -6.51
N HIS A 133 6.94 -17.63 -5.62
CA HIS A 133 6.88 -19.08 -5.61
C HIS A 133 5.50 -19.54 -6.08
N GLN A 134 5.48 -20.38 -7.10
CA GLN A 134 4.26 -21.06 -7.50
C GLN A 134 3.96 -22.18 -6.51
N HIS A 135 2.73 -22.20 -6.01
CA HIS A 135 2.20 -23.26 -5.18
C HIS A 135 0.95 -23.83 -5.85
N THR A 136 0.97 -25.10 -6.21
CA THR A 136 -0.17 -25.81 -6.80
C THR A 136 -0.73 -26.77 -5.76
N GLY A 137 -2.02 -26.65 -5.47
CA GLY A 137 -2.72 -27.50 -4.52
C GLY A 137 -3.87 -28.26 -5.19
N ILE A 138 -4.24 -29.38 -4.57
CA ILE A 138 -5.34 -30.25 -4.98
C ILE A 138 -6.21 -30.59 -3.77
N ALA A 139 -7.50 -30.81 -3.99
CA ALA A 139 -8.36 -31.43 -2.99
C ALA A 139 -8.46 -32.94 -3.22
N LEU A 140 -8.35 -33.73 -2.15
CA LEU A 140 -8.47 -35.18 -2.20
C LEU A 140 -9.83 -35.63 -1.67
N ASN A 141 -10.39 -36.66 -2.31
CA ASN A 141 -11.51 -37.40 -1.76
C ASN A 141 -11.01 -38.20 -0.56
N ASN A 142 -11.61 -37.99 0.63
CA ASN A 142 -11.14 -38.62 1.86
C ASN A 142 -11.25 -40.15 1.85
N THR A 143 -12.19 -40.71 1.09
CA THR A 143 -12.48 -42.14 1.01
C THR A 143 -11.55 -42.85 0.04
N CYS A 144 -11.49 -42.40 -1.22
CA CYS A 144 -10.72 -43.09 -2.26
C CYS A 144 -9.32 -42.51 -2.50
N LYS A 145 -8.93 -41.46 -1.76
CA LYS A 145 -7.63 -40.76 -1.87
C LYS A 145 -7.29 -40.28 -3.29
N SER A 146 -8.29 -40.13 -4.16
CA SER A 146 -8.13 -39.57 -5.50
C SER A 146 -8.39 -38.06 -5.52
N VAL A 147 -7.86 -37.38 -6.53
CA VAL A 147 -8.10 -35.95 -6.77
C VAL A 147 -9.59 -35.72 -7.06
N ILE A 148 -10.21 -34.78 -6.36
CA ILE A 148 -11.57 -34.35 -6.69
C ILE A 148 -11.51 -33.56 -8.01
N ARG A 149 -12.24 -34.04 -9.02
CA ARG A 149 -12.25 -33.42 -10.36
C ARG A 149 -12.60 -31.94 -10.26
N GLY A 150 -11.77 -31.10 -10.87
CA GLY A 150 -11.95 -29.65 -10.91
C GLY A 150 -11.43 -28.90 -9.68
N LEU A 151 -10.98 -29.59 -8.63
CA LEU A 151 -10.42 -28.98 -7.42
C LEU A 151 -8.89 -28.97 -7.45
N ILE A 152 -8.34 -28.34 -8.48
CA ILE A 152 -6.92 -27.98 -8.59
C ILE A 152 -6.81 -26.45 -8.59
N TYR A 153 -5.84 -25.93 -7.86
CA TYR A 153 -5.59 -24.49 -7.83
C TYR A 153 -4.10 -24.20 -7.90
N THR A 154 -3.76 -23.02 -8.40
CA THR A 154 -2.39 -22.51 -8.40
C THR A 154 -2.36 -21.12 -7.79
N GLN A 155 -1.34 -20.84 -6.99
CA GLN A 155 -1.13 -19.54 -6.38
C GLN A 155 0.32 -19.11 -6.54
N MET A 156 0.52 -17.88 -7.01
CA MET A 156 1.82 -17.21 -7.00
C MET A 156 1.96 -16.45 -5.68
N LEU A 157 2.77 -16.98 -4.78
CA LEU A 157 3.00 -16.43 -3.45
C LEU A 157 4.25 -15.56 -3.44
N ALA A 158 4.18 -14.41 -2.78
CA ALA A 158 5.34 -13.52 -2.66
C ALA A 158 6.30 -14.07 -1.59
N LYS A 159 7.59 -14.18 -1.92
CA LYS A 159 8.62 -14.46 -0.93
C LYS A 159 8.87 -13.18 -0.13
N GLN A 160 8.63 -13.24 1.18
CA GLN A 160 8.72 -12.08 2.06
C GLN A 160 9.76 -12.32 3.14
N ASP A 161 11.01 -12.02 2.81
CA ASP A 161 12.15 -12.19 3.73
C ASP A 161 12.34 -10.96 4.66
N LYS A 162 11.60 -9.88 4.40
CA LYS A 162 11.72 -8.59 5.09
C LYS A 162 10.47 -8.27 5.90
N SER A 163 10.63 -7.42 6.91
CA SER A 163 9.53 -7.03 7.81
C SER A 163 8.59 -6.04 7.11
N ILE A 164 7.29 -6.25 7.27
CA ILE A 164 6.26 -5.29 6.86
C ILE A 164 6.01 -4.36 8.05
N ILE A 165 6.05 -3.06 7.80
CA ILE A 165 5.83 -2.02 8.79
C ILE A 165 4.49 -1.34 8.56
N VAL A 166 3.80 -1.11 9.67
CA VAL A 166 2.66 -0.19 9.73
C VAL A 166 2.92 0.77 10.88
N GLU A 167 2.94 2.07 10.59
CA GLU A 167 3.07 3.08 11.64
C GLU A 167 1.71 3.38 12.24
N VAL A 168 1.67 3.54 13.56
CA VAL A 168 0.49 3.94 14.32
C VAL A 168 0.75 5.33 14.88
N HIS A 169 -0.08 6.28 14.48
CA HIS A 169 -0.04 7.68 14.91
C HIS A 169 -1.26 7.97 15.77
N GLY A 170 -1.13 8.89 16.72
CA GLY A 170 -2.28 9.38 17.50
C GLY A 170 -2.83 8.39 18.53
N ALA A 171 -2.12 7.30 18.80
CA ALA A 171 -2.59 6.27 19.73
C ALA A 171 -2.46 6.71 21.20
N ASN A 172 -3.53 6.56 21.98
CA ASN A 172 -3.51 6.80 23.43
C ASN A 172 -2.78 5.69 24.20
N LYS A 173 -2.93 4.44 23.76
CA LYS A 173 -2.27 3.26 24.30
C LYS A 173 -1.40 2.64 23.23
N ALA A 174 -0.16 2.30 23.60
CA ALA A 174 0.72 1.60 22.69
C ALA A 174 0.40 0.10 22.64
N TRP A 175 0.72 -0.52 21.50
CA TRP A 175 0.66 -1.97 21.33
C TRP A 175 1.49 -2.68 22.41
N PRO A 176 1.03 -3.84 22.94
CA PRO A 176 1.77 -4.58 23.95
C PRO A 176 3.22 -4.87 23.55
N ASN A 177 4.13 -4.76 24.51
CA ASN A 177 5.52 -5.17 24.30
C ASN A 177 5.61 -6.70 24.17
N GLY A 178 6.44 -7.18 23.26
CA GLY A 178 6.64 -8.60 23.00
C GLY A 178 6.25 -9.03 21.58
N LYS A 179 6.39 -10.34 21.33
CA LYS A 179 6.10 -10.99 20.05
C LYS A 179 4.79 -11.75 20.14
N ILE A 180 3.89 -11.48 19.21
CA ILE A 180 2.59 -12.14 19.12
C ILE A 180 2.50 -12.86 17.78
N VAL A 181 2.12 -14.14 17.79
CA VAL A 181 1.89 -14.91 16.56
C VAL A 181 0.42 -14.83 16.19
N ARG A 182 0.13 -14.43 14.95
CA ARG A 182 -1.25 -14.34 14.41
C ARG A 182 -1.34 -14.80 12.97
N ARG A 183 -2.56 -15.13 12.55
CA ARG A 183 -2.87 -15.31 11.13
C ARG A 183 -2.78 -13.96 10.42
N PHE A 184 -2.15 -13.93 9.26
CA PHE A 184 -1.91 -12.72 8.49
C PHE A 184 -1.86 -13.02 6.99
N GLY A 185 -2.76 -12.38 6.23
CA GLY A 185 -2.96 -12.67 4.81
C GLY A 185 -3.92 -13.84 4.56
N GLY A 186 -3.96 -14.33 3.32
CA GLY A 186 -4.79 -15.46 2.90
C GLY A 186 -4.20 -16.83 3.27
N GLU A 187 -4.94 -17.90 2.99
CA GLU A 187 -4.50 -19.31 3.12
C GLU A 187 -3.92 -19.70 4.50
N GLY A 188 -4.45 -19.10 5.58
CA GLY A 188 -4.03 -19.43 6.94
C GLY A 188 -2.57 -19.12 7.27
N ARG A 189 -1.90 -18.27 6.47
CA ARG A 189 -0.51 -17.86 6.71
C ARG A 189 -0.39 -17.15 8.07
N ILE A 190 0.77 -17.27 8.68
CA ILE A 190 1.06 -16.73 10.01
C ILE A 190 2.23 -15.74 9.97
N ALA A 191 2.17 -14.76 10.87
CA ALA A 191 3.21 -13.76 11.06
C ALA A 191 3.46 -13.52 12.56
N ILE A 192 4.68 -13.13 12.87
CA ILE A 192 5.03 -12.52 14.17
C ILE A 192 4.76 -11.03 14.08
N ILE A 193 4.09 -10.49 15.08
CA ILE A 193 3.82 -9.05 15.23
C ILE A 193 4.52 -8.59 16.50
N GLU A 194 5.30 -7.53 16.39
CA GLU A 194 5.96 -6.88 17.51
C GLU A 194 5.93 -5.36 17.36
N ARG A 195 6.04 -4.66 18.49
CA ARG A 195 6.14 -3.20 18.52
C ARG A 195 7.58 -2.75 18.29
N MET A 196 7.73 -1.68 17.51
CA MET A 196 8.96 -0.91 17.37
C MET A 196 8.69 0.55 17.74
N ASP A 197 9.46 1.13 18.65
CA ASP A 197 9.26 2.50 19.16
C ASP A 197 9.72 3.61 18.21
N THR A 198 9.83 3.30 16.93
CA THR A 198 10.22 4.25 15.89
C THR A 198 9.29 4.15 14.70
N ALA A 199 9.17 5.23 13.94
CA ALA A 199 8.43 5.31 12.68
C ALA A 199 9.41 5.70 11.55
N PRO A 200 10.04 4.71 10.88
CA PRO A 200 11.10 4.97 9.89
C PRO A 200 10.67 5.88 8.74
N LEU A 201 9.49 5.66 8.16
CA LEU A 201 9.00 6.46 7.04
C LEU A 201 8.62 7.87 7.49
N PHE A 202 8.01 8.03 8.67
CA PHE A 202 7.77 9.35 9.24
C PHE A 202 9.07 10.12 9.48
N LYS A 203 10.10 9.47 10.06
CA LYS A 203 11.43 10.07 10.23
C LYS A 203 12.02 10.53 8.89
N LEU A 204 11.90 9.71 7.84
CA LEU A 204 12.33 10.10 6.49
C LEU A 204 11.62 11.37 6.03
N ILE A 205 10.32 11.49 6.27
CA ILE A 205 9.54 12.67 5.86
C ILE A 205 9.94 13.93 6.61
N THR A 206 10.30 13.82 7.90
CA THR A 206 10.75 14.99 8.69
C THR A 206 12.01 15.66 8.12
N SER A 207 12.77 14.96 7.29
CA SER A 207 13.97 15.47 6.62
C SER A 207 13.69 16.26 5.33
N ILE A 208 12.46 16.20 4.81
CA ILE A 208 12.08 16.80 3.53
C ILE A 208 11.70 18.27 3.75
N LYS A 209 12.39 19.19 3.05
CA LYS A 209 12.04 20.61 3.07
C LYS A 209 10.78 20.86 2.24
N ALA A 210 9.74 21.41 2.88
CA ALA A 210 8.45 21.71 2.24
C ALA A 210 8.54 22.95 1.31
N GLY A 211 7.77 22.94 0.21
CA GLY A 211 7.47 24.09 -0.63
C GLY A 211 5.96 24.25 -0.86
N ASN A 212 5.55 25.31 -1.56
CA ASN A 212 4.13 25.55 -1.87
C ASN A 212 3.64 24.61 -2.98
N GLY A 213 2.80 23.64 -2.61
CA GLY A 213 2.33 22.57 -3.49
C GLY A 213 3.44 21.55 -3.80
N TRP A 214 3.16 20.27 -3.63
CA TRP A 214 4.20 19.24 -3.69
C TRP A 214 3.74 17.97 -4.40
N TYR A 215 4.72 17.27 -4.96
CA TYR A 215 4.51 15.93 -5.50
C TYR A 215 4.53 14.92 -4.36
N ALA A 216 3.58 13.99 -4.39
CA ALA A 216 3.47 12.92 -3.44
C ALA A 216 3.51 11.57 -4.17
N TYR A 217 4.24 10.63 -3.61
CA TYR A 217 4.15 9.23 -4.01
C TYR A 217 3.01 8.55 -3.26
N VAL A 218 2.15 7.85 -3.99
CA VAL A 218 1.04 7.09 -3.40
C VAL A 218 1.60 5.77 -2.83
N VAL A 219 1.62 5.64 -1.50
CA VAL A 219 2.15 4.46 -0.79
C VAL A 219 1.08 3.37 -0.70
N THR A 220 -0.15 3.75 -0.35
CA THR A 220 -1.31 2.86 -0.33
C THR A 220 -2.44 3.42 -1.17
N PRO A 221 -3.38 2.58 -1.65
CA PRO A 221 -4.42 3.06 -2.54
C PRO A 221 -5.23 4.19 -1.89
N ILE A 222 -5.49 5.25 -2.66
CA ILE A 222 -6.38 6.33 -2.23
C ILE A 222 -7.77 5.96 -2.72
N LEU A 223 -8.65 5.58 -1.80
CA LEU A 223 -10.04 5.27 -2.13
C LEU A 223 -10.83 6.57 -2.30
N LEU A 224 -11.57 6.66 -3.40
CA LEU A 224 -12.28 7.87 -3.79
C LEU A 224 -13.78 7.74 -3.52
N PRO A 225 -14.45 8.83 -3.16
CA PRO A 225 -15.88 8.84 -2.92
C PRO A 225 -16.69 8.63 -4.22
N PRO A 226 -17.95 8.16 -4.12
CA PRO A 226 -18.76 7.84 -5.30
C PRO A 226 -18.98 9.02 -6.27
N HIS A 227 -19.06 10.25 -5.76
CA HIS A 227 -19.26 11.42 -6.61
C HIS A 227 -18.07 11.72 -7.53
N SER A 228 -16.86 11.23 -7.21
CA SER A 228 -15.67 11.37 -8.04
C SER A 228 -15.73 10.54 -9.33
N ILE A 229 -16.74 9.68 -9.55
CA ILE A 229 -16.88 8.91 -10.80
C ILE A 229 -16.99 9.85 -12.01
N ASN A 230 -17.80 10.90 -11.92
CA ASN A 230 -18.00 11.86 -13.02
C ASN A 230 -16.73 12.69 -13.28
N GLU A 231 -16.02 13.08 -12.23
CA GLU A 231 -14.72 13.76 -12.32
C GLU A 231 -13.67 12.85 -12.97
N ILE A 232 -13.63 11.57 -12.57
CA ILE A 232 -12.72 10.59 -13.15
C ILE A 232 -13.03 10.34 -14.61
N ALA A 233 -14.30 10.27 -15.01
CA ALA A 233 -14.66 10.17 -16.42
C ALA A 233 -14.07 11.34 -17.21
N LYS A 234 -14.19 12.57 -16.70
CA LYS A 234 -13.56 13.76 -17.31
C LYS A 234 -12.03 13.65 -17.35
N ILE A 235 -11.39 13.12 -16.31
CA ILE A 235 -9.93 12.91 -16.28
C ILE A 235 -9.49 11.87 -17.30
N LEU A 236 -10.19 10.74 -17.39
CA LEU A 236 -9.89 9.67 -18.34
C LEU A 236 -10.09 10.14 -19.79
N GLU A 237 -11.04 11.04 -20.02
CA GLU A 237 -11.26 11.73 -21.30
C GLU A 237 -10.30 12.91 -21.53
N GLY A 238 -9.43 13.24 -20.57
CA GLY A 238 -8.46 14.34 -20.67
C GLY A 238 -9.06 15.75 -20.54
N ARG A 239 -10.32 15.87 -20.11
CA ARG A 239 -11.03 17.14 -19.92
C ARG A 239 -10.75 17.82 -18.59
N ASP A 240 -10.34 17.05 -17.59
CA ASP A 240 -9.99 17.54 -16.25
C ASP A 240 -8.72 16.86 -15.77
N ARG A 241 -8.13 17.40 -14.71
CA ARG A 241 -6.93 16.87 -14.03
C ARG A 241 -7.05 16.93 -12.53
N MET A 242 -8.12 17.49 -11.99
CA MET A 242 -8.31 17.70 -10.57
C MET A 242 -9.31 16.69 -10.01
N ILE A 243 -9.01 16.16 -8.83
CA ILE A 243 -9.90 15.31 -8.06
C ILE A 243 -10.04 15.96 -6.70
N ASP A 244 -11.26 16.34 -6.35
CA ASP A 244 -11.58 16.78 -5.00
C ASP A 244 -11.63 15.54 -4.10
N VAL A 245 -10.94 15.61 -2.95
CA VAL A 245 -11.05 14.59 -1.91
C VAL A 245 -11.80 15.18 -0.73
N GLU A 246 -12.76 14.42 -0.18
CA GLU A 246 -13.56 14.88 0.96
C GLU A 246 -12.68 15.17 2.19
N GLU A 247 -11.66 14.35 2.40
CA GLU A 247 -10.79 14.48 3.54
C GLU A 247 -9.29 14.32 3.19
N PRO A 248 -8.42 15.16 3.77
CA PRO A 248 -8.73 16.28 4.68
C PRO A 248 -9.37 17.46 3.91
N PRO A 249 -10.18 18.30 4.58
CA PRO A 249 -10.88 19.40 3.90
C PRO A 249 -9.89 20.35 3.22
N ASN A 250 -10.31 20.93 2.10
CA ASN A 250 -9.47 21.81 1.26
C ASN A 250 -8.20 21.12 0.73
N THR A 251 -8.22 19.81 0.58
CA THR A 251 -7.16 19.06 -0.10
C THR A 251 -7.64 18.62 -1.47
N ARG A 252 -6.77 18.81 -2.47
CA ARG A 252 -7.04 18.44 -3.86
C ARG A 252 -5.89 17.64 -4.42
N ILE A 253 -6.23 16.66 -5.26
CA ILE A 253 -5.26 15.84 -5.98
C ILE A 253 -5.26 16.27 -7.44
N LEU A 254 -4.10 16.73 -7.91
CA LEU A 254 -3.89 17.07 -9.32
C LEU A 254 -3.09 15.96 -9.98
N ILE A 255 -3.62 15.46 -11.09
CA ILE A 255 -2.99 14.42 -11.92
C ILE A 255 -1.93 15.09 -12.79
N PRO A 256 -0.63 14.82 -12.56
CA PRO A 256 0.43 15.49 -13.30
C PRO A 256 0.49 15.03 -14.76
N THR A 257 0.82 15.95 -15.66
CA THR A 257 1.06 15.58 -17.06
C THR A 257 2.34 14.77 -17.18
N LEU A 258 2.51 14.06 -18.30
CA LEU A 258 3.79 13.41 -18.58
C LEU A 258 4.94 14.43 -18.71
N LYS A 259 4.67 15.65 -19.21
CA LYS A 259 5.68 16.70 -19.31
C LYS A 259 6.14 17.11 -17.91
N GLU A 260 5.20 17.43 -17.03
CA GLU A 260 5.48 17.77 -15.63
C GLU A 260 6.25 16.64 -14.91
N LEU A 261 5.86 15.38 -15.09
CA LEU A 261 6.59 14.25 -14.50
C LEU A 261 8.01 14.09 -15.06
N LYS A 262 8.22 14.35 -16.36
CA LYS A 262 9.57 14.37 -16.93
C LYS A 262 10.40 15.47 -16.29
N ASP A 263 9.86 16.67 -16.22
CA ASP A 263 10.58 17.83 -15.67
C ASP A 263 10.89 17.64 -14.16
N PHE A 264 10.05 16.89 -13.45
CA PHE A 264 10.21 16.55 -12.04
C PHE A 264 11.23 15.43 -11.75
N ILE A 265 11.34 14.44 -12.64
CA ILE A 265 12.17 13.25 -12.45
C ILE A 265 13.54 13.45 -13.09
N GLU A 266 14.60 13.27 -12.31
CA GLU A 266 15.98 13.22 -12.76
C GLU A 266 16.48 11.77 -12.72
N VAL A 267 17.16 11.34 -13.78
CA VAL A 267 17.67 9.96 -13.87
C VAL A 267 19.18 10.01 -13.66
N GLU A 268 19.65 9.31 -12.64
CA GLU A 268 21.08 9.15 -12.32
C GLU A 268 21.54 7.76 -12.76
N GLU A 269 22.61 7.70 -13.56
CA GLU A 269 23.23 6.46 -14.01
C GLU A 269 24.62 6.30 -13.40
N GLN A 270 24.94 5.09 -12.91
CA GLN A 270 26.31 4.73 -12.55
C GLN A 270 27.15 4.61 -13.83
N HIS A 271 28.09 5.52 -14.03
CA HIS A 271 28.80 5.68 -15.30
C HIS A 271 30.02 4.75 -15.46
N GLY A 272 29.96 3.94 -16.52
CA GLY A 272 31.07 3.76 -17.46
C GLY A 272 31.06 4.88 -18.52
N LYS A 273 32.22 5.33 -18.98
CA LYS A 273 32.53 6.72 -19.41
C LYS A 273 31.90 7.34 -20.68
N ASN A 274 30.91 6.77 -21.37
CA ASN A 274 30.41 7.39 -22.62
C ASN A 274 28.88 7.29 -22.78
N TYR A 275 28.18 8.43 -22.78
CA TYR A 275 26.77 8.49 -23.18
C TYR A 275 26.44 9.64 -24.14
N ILE A 276 25.54 9.36 -25.08
CA ILE A 276 24.94 10.29 -26.03
C ILE A 276 23.67 10.89 -25.40
N ARG A 277 23.59 12.23 -25.33
CA ARG A 277 22.52 13.02 -24.70
C ARG A 277 21.07 12.64 -25.09
N GLY A 278 20.87 11.98 -26.24
CA GLY A 278 19.56 11.50 -26.70
C GLY A 278 18.97 10.37 -25.85
N ASP A 279 19.82 9.48 -25.33
CA ASP A 279 19.40 8.29 -24.57
C ASP A 279 18.77 8.66 -23.22
N VAL A 280 19.33 9.69 -22.54
CA VAL A 280 18.86 10.15 -21.23
C VAL A 280 17.42 10.66 -21.27
N ARG A 281 17.04 11.44 -22.30
CA ARG A 281 15.67 11.98 -22.42
C ARG A 281 14.63 10.89 -22.67
N GLU A 282 14.99 9.88 -23.48
CA GLU A 282 14.10 8.75 -23.75
C GLU A 282 13.91 7.89 -22.49
N LYS A 283 15.00 7.60 -21.77
CA LYS A 283 14.98 6.89 -20.48
C LYS A 283 14.14 7.62 -19.44
N GLN A 284 14.35 8.92 -19.27
CA GLN A 284 13.56 9.78 -18.38
C GLN A 284 12.07 9.74 -18.75
N ALA A 285 11.73 9.78 -20.04
CA ALA A 285 10.36 9.62 -20.51
C ALA A 285 9.76 8.26 -20.16
N LYS A 286 10.53 7.17 -20.31
CA LYS A 286 10.11 5.81 -19.97
C LYS A 286 9.89 5.65 -18.47
N ILE A 287 10.74 6.25 -17.64
CA ILE A 287 10.62 6.25 -16.19
C ILE A 287 9.43 7.10 -15.75
N ALA A 288 9.27 8.31 -16.27
CA ALA A 288 8.11 9.16 -15.98
C ALA A 288 6.77 8.47 -16.31
N LYS A 289 6.72 7.68 -17.39
CA LYS A 289 5.55 6.86 -17.73
C LYS A 289 5.20 5.81 -16.65
N ARG A 290 6.19 5.29 -15.92
CA ARG A 290 5.97 4.28 -14.85
C ARG A 290 5.26 4.87 -13.63
N PHE A 291 5.53 6.14 -13.32
CA PHE A 291 4.95 6.87 -12.18
C PHE A 291 3.70 7.67 -12.52
N ARG A 292 3.21 7.60 -13.77
CA ARG A 292 1.90 8.17 -14.12
C ARG A 292 0.83 7.69 -13.16
N THR A 293 -0.13 8.56 -12.87
CA THR A 293 -1.25 8.21 -12.00
C THR A 293 -2.07 7.07 -12.58
N LYS A 294 -2.25 6.03 -11.79
CA LYS A 294 -3.00 4.82 -12.16
C LYS A 294 -4.31 4.82 -11.37
N ILE A 295 -5.42 4.87 -12.08
CA ILE A 295 -6.76 4.79 -11.50
C ILE A 295 -7.39 3.46 -11.91
N THR A 296 -8.04 2.77 -10.99
CA THR A 296 -8.76 1.52 -11.26
C THR A 296 -9.86 1.26 -10.24
N LEU A 297 -10.70 0.25 -10.51
CA LEU A 297 -11.65 -0.27 -9.53
C LEU A 297 -10.93 -1.28 -8.64
N LEU A 298 -11.03 -1.08 -7.33
CA LEU A 298 -10.41 -1.92 -6.31
C LEU A 298 -11.49 -2.40 -5.34
N SER A 299 -11.49 -3.70 -5.04
CA SER A 299 -12.25 -4.22 -3.90
C SER A 299 -11.38 -4.06 -2.65
N PRO A 300 -11.86 -3.42 -1.57
CA PRO A 300 -11.13 -3.30 -0.31
C PRO A 300 -10.93 -4.63 0.42
N GLY A 301 -11.29 -5.78 -0.16
CA GLY A 301 -11.10 -7.11 0.40
C GLY A 301 -12.42 -7.80 0.74
N TYR A 302 -12.39 -8.66 1.74
CA TYR A 302 -13.51 -9.54 2.11
C TYR A 302 -14.02 -9.20 3.50
N ASP A 303 -15.33 -9.18 3.67
CA ASP A 303 -15.97 -9.08 4.99
C ASP A 303 -16.17 -10.51 5.53
N MET A 304 -15.43 -10.86 6.58
CA MET A 304 -15.50 -12.19 7.19
C MET A 304 -16.82 -12.44 7.92
N ALA A 305 -17.45 -11.40 8.46
CA ALA A 305 -18.69 -11.54 9.22
C ALA A 305 -19.90 -11.71 8.28
N ALA A 306 -19.92 -10.94 7.19
CA ALA A 306 -20.95 -11.06 6.15
C ALA A 306 -20.64 -12.15 5.10
N ASN A 307 -19.46 -12.77 5.18
CA ASN A 307 -18.97 -13.76 4.22
C ASN A 307 -19.14 -13.33 2.75
N MET A 308 -18.74 -12.09 2.44
CA MET A 308 -18.87 -11.53 1.09
C MET A 308 -17.75 -10.53 0.75
N PRO A 309 -17.42 -10.33 -0.54
CA PRO A 309 -16.53 -9.24 -0.96
C PRO A 309 -17.09 -7.87 -0.56
N ARG A 310 -16.19 -6.95 -0.17
CA ARG A 310 -16.56 -5.56 0.08
C ARG A 310 -16.82 -4.82 -1.25
N PRO A 311 -17.72 -3.81 -1.27
CA PRO A 311 -18.04 -3.05 -2.48
C PRO A 311 -16.81 -2.49 -3.19
N LEU A 312 -16.88 -2.36 -4.51
CA LEU A 312 -15.80 -1.79 -5.31
C LEU A 312 -15.73 -0.27 -5.11
N HIS A 313 -14.50 0.25 -5.06
CA HIS A 313 -14.23 1.68 -5.04
C HIS A 313 -13.32 2.05 -6.20
N LEU A 314 -13.47 3.26 -6.74
CA LEU A 314 -12.41 3.85 -7.54
C LEU A 314 -11.23 4.18 -6.62
N ALA A 315 -10.03 3.87 -7.10
CA ALA A 315 -8.81 4.07 -6.33
C ALA A 315 -7.66 4.58 -7.18
N ILE A 316 -6.88 5.50 -6.62
CA ILE A 316 -5.54 5.83 -7.13
C ILE A 316 -4.56 4.82 -6.56
N MET A 317 -3.90 4.06 -7.43
CA MET A 317 -3.08 2.91 -7.03
C MET A 317 -1.66 3.31 -6.60
N PRO A 318 -1.03 2.53 -5.70
CA PRO A 318 0.35 2.73 -5.28
C PRO A 318 1.36 2.76 -6.44
N GLY A 319 2.45 3.49 -6.26
CA GLY A 319 3.41 3.71 -7.35
C GLY A 319 3.02 4.83 -8.30
N SER A 320 1.90 5.51 -8.06
CA SER A 320 1.53 6.76 -8.72
C SER A 320 2.24 7.93 -8.07
N ILE A 321 2.64 8.93 -8.87
CA ILE A 321 3.01 10.26 -8.40
C ILE A 321 1.87 11.21 -8.71
N VAL A 322 1.42 11.95 -7.70
CA VAL A 322 0.38 12.97 -7.80
C VAL A 322 0.89 14.31 -7.30
N LYS A 323 0.28 15.42 -7.71
CA LYS A 323 0.50 16.73 -7.09
C LYS A 323 -0.60 16.98 -6.07
N ILE A 324 -0.25 17.44 -4.89
CA ILE A 324 -1.20 17.76 -3.82
C ILE A 324 -1.24 19.27 -3.60
N GLU A 325 -2.46 19.80 -3.56
CA GLU A 325 -2.76 21.15 -3.08
C GLU A 325 -3.52 21.01 -1.76
N THR A 326 -2.90 21.47 -0.66
CA THR A 326 -3.45 21.32 0.69
C THR A 326 -2.87 22.41 1.60
N PRO A 327 -3.61 22.88 2.61
CA PRO A 327 -3.06 23.76 3.64
C PRO A 327 -2.12 23.03 4.61
N LEU A 328 -2.10 21.69 4.59
CA LEU A 328 -1.28 20.88 5.51
C LEU A 328 0.20 20.88 5.10
N ASN A 329 1.08 20.87 6.10
CA ASN A 329 2.51 20.61 5.85
C ASN A 329 2.75 19.12 5.54
N PRO A 330 3.93 18.72 5.02
CA PRO A 330 4.22 17.34 4.65
C PRO A 330 4.05 16.32 5.78
N GLN A 331 4.46 16.66 7.00
CA GLN A 331 4.33 15.77 8.16
C GLN A 331 2.85 15.57 8.50
N GLN A 332 2.07 16.65 8.53
CA GLN A 332 0.63 16.61 8.77
C GLN A 332 -0.09 15.82 7.68
N LEU A 333 0.20 16.04 6.39
CA LEU A 333 -0.48 15.27 5.35
C LEU A 333 -0.15 13.78 5.46
N TYR A 334 1.10 13.42 5.78
CA TYR A 334 1.43 12.02 6.03
C TYR A 334 0.61 11.46 7.20
N GLN A 335 0.53 12.18 8.32
CA GLN A 335 -0.21 11.74 9.50
C GLN A 335 -1.72 11.73 9.30
N GLU A 336 -2.28 12.59 8.46
CA GLU A 336 -3.70 12.72 8.16
C GLU A 336 -4.18 11.78 7.05
N GLY A 337 -3.31 11.47 6.07
CA GLY A 337 -3.68 10.70 4.88
C GLY A 337 -4.73 11.41 4.03
N VAL A 338 -5.18 10.77 2.95
CA VAL A 338 -6.21 11.34 2.04
C VAL A 338 -7.23 10.29 1.60
N GLY A 339 -8.46 10.73 1.31
CA GLY A 339 -9.52 9.87 0.77
C GLY A 339 -10.25 9.02 1.82
N LEU A 340 -11.10 8.11 1.34
CA LEU A 340 -11.94 7.27 2.20
C LEU A 340 -11.11 6.32 3.06
N TYR A 341 -11.56 6.12 4.30
CA TYR A 341 -10.96 5.19 5.27
C TYR A 341 -9.49 5.47 5.57
N ARG A 342 -9.04 6.73 5.41
CA ARG A 342 -7.64 7.13 5.58
C ARG A 342 -7.06 6.71 6.92
N ARG A 343 -7.82 6.72 8.02
CA ARG A 343 -7.35 6.31 9.34
C ARG A 343 -7.02 4.83 9.46
N LEU A 344 -7.62 3.98 8.61
CA LEU A 344 -7.33 2.55 8.52
C LEU A 344 -6.12 2.23 7.61
N GLY A 345 -5.36 3.23 7.18
CA GLY A 345 -4.14 3.06 6.37
C GLY A 345 -4.32 3.28 4.88
N TRP A 346 -5.54 3.56 4.42
CA TRP A 346 -5.79 3.97 3.04
C TRP A 346 -5.25 5.38 2.79
N GLY A 347 -4.89 5.65 1.54
CA GLY A 347 -4.36 6.94 1.09
C GLY A 347 -3.17 7.47 1.89
N THR A 348 -2.23 6.59 2.23
CA THR A 348 -0.93 7.00 2.74
C THR A 348 -0.14 7.62 1.57
N LEU A 349 0.35 8.84 1.77
CA LEU A 349 1.14 9.60 0.81
C LEU A 349 2.55 9.83 1.34
N LEU A 350 3.58 9.56 0.55
CA LEU A 350 4.96 9.98 0.85
C LEU A 350 5.23 11.30 0.12
N PRO A 351 5.38 12.43 0.84
CA PRO A 351 5.89 13.66 0.25
C PRO A 351 7.22 13.47 -0.44
N LEU A 352 7.38 14.07 -1.62
CA LEU A 352 8.61 14.04 -2.39
C LEU A 352 9.30 15.40 -2.36
N PRO A 353 10.64 15.44 -2.48
CA PRO A 353 11.38 16.69 -2.65
C PRO A 353 11.04 17.39 -3.98
N GLN A 354 11.56 18.60 -4.20
CA GLN A 354 11.33 19.37 -5.43
C GLN A 354 11.77 18.68 -6.73
N LYS A 355 12.78 17.81 -6.64
CA LYS A 355 13.23 16.94 -7.73
C LYS A 355 13.46 15.54 -7.21
N LEU A 356 12.98 14.57 -7.97
CA LEU A 356 13.13 13.15 -7.63
C LEU A 356 14.28 12.54 -8.42
N VAL A 357 15.28 12.01 -7.73
CA VAL A 357 16.40 11.31 -8.37
C VAL A 357 16.11 9.82 -8.43
N ILE A 358 16.24 9.23 -9.62
CA ILE A 358 16.00 7.80 -9.84
C ILE A 358 17.29 7.15 -10.31
N LYS A 359 17.81 6.21 -9.50
CA LYS A 359 18.92 5.35 -9.87
C LYS A 359 18.42 4.19 -10.70
N GLN A 360 18.95 4.09 -11.90
CA GLN A 360 18.73 2.92 -12.73
C GLN A 360 19.85 1.91 -12.44
N GLN A 361 19.46 0.76 -11.88
CA GLN A 361 20.30 -0.43 -11.77
C GLN A 361 20.24 -1.25 -13.06
#